data_AF-A0A672FTI9-F1
#
_entry.id   AF-A0A672FTI9-F1
#
_cell.length_a   1.000
_cell.length_b   1.000
_cell.length_c   1.000
_cell.angle_alpha   90.00
_cell.angle_beta   90.00
_cell.angle_gamma   90.00
#
_symmetry.space_group_name_H-M   'P 1'
#
loop_
_entity.id
_entity.type
_entity.pdbx_description
1 polymer ?
#
loop_
_entity_poly.entity_id
_entity_poly.type
_entity_poly.pdbx_seq_one_letter_code
_entity_poly.pdbx_strand_id
1 'polypeptide(L)'
;RDTPVWSNDDVPGISWSSPRLPEDMYPASGLALAAAYHDIKTRLASLERENSSIKRKLKHYEVKFPMISEFGEERILCCSCEPIVKDASVIQSETTNLQQRINSLSQELQKSKEREERLEEVIQAYEKIHLEKSNVQRDLDKMVSVDIKRLTTS
;
A
#
# COMPACT_ATOMS: atom_id res chain seq x y z
N ARG A 1 -27.54 5.90 -46.29
CA ARG A 1 -28.26 4.64 -46.06
C ARG A 1 -27.24 3.73 -45.39
N ASP A 2 -27.35 3.33 -44.13
CA ASP A 2 -28.53 3.21 -43.28
C ASP A 2 -28.16 3.37 -41.79
N THR A 3 -28.96 4.14 -41.06
CA THR A 3 -29.03 4.13 -39.60
C THR A 3 -29.73 2.85 -39.12
N PRO A 4 -29.29 2.19 -38.04
CA PRO A 4 -30.04 1.07 -37.49
C PRO A 4 -31.32 1.58 -36.84
N VAL A 5 -32.44 1.03 -37.31
CA VAL A 5 -33.77 1.20 -36.74
C VAL A 5 -33.79 0.50 -35.38
N TRP A 6 -34.05 1.25 -34.31
CA TRP A 6 -34.46 0.65 -33.05
C TRP A 6 -35.89 0.15 -33.24
N SER A 7 -36.03 -1.17 -33.38
CA SER A 7 -37.33 -1.84 -33.34
C SER A 7 -37.97 -1.55 -31.98
N ASN A 8 -39.12 -0.88 -31.99
CA ASN A 8 -40.02 -0.87 -30.86
C ASN A 8 -40.59 -2.29 -30.74
N ASP A 9 -40.06 -3.08 -29.81
CA ASP A 9 -40.75 -4.30 -29.40
C ASP A 9 -42.03 -3.89 -28.66
N ASP A 10 -43.14 -4.09 -29.36
CA ASP A 10 -44.50 -4.02 -28.86
C ASP A 10 -44.66 -4.94 -27.64
N VAL A 11 -44.79 -4.33 -26.46
CA VAL A 11 -45.25 -5.03 -25.26
C VAL A 11 -46.71 -5.42 -25.47
N PRO A 12 -47.08 -6.71 -25.42
CA PRO A 12 -48.45 -7.13 -25.68
C PRO A 12 -49.40 -6.69 -24.56
N GLY A 13 -50.36 -5.84 -24.93
CA GLY A 13 -51.73 -5.87 -24.41
C GLY A 13 -51.92 -5.73 -22.89
N ILE A 14 -51.67 -4.54 -22.35
CA ILE A 14 -52.37 -4.12 -21.12
C ILE A 14 -53.58 -3.29 -21.56
N SER A 15 -54.71 -3.98 -21.73
CA SER A 15 -56.01 -3.32 -21.85
C SER A 15 -56.31 -2.62 -20.53
N TRP A 16 -56.07 -1.32 -20.47
CA TRP A 16 -56.65 -0.48 -19.44
C TRP A 16 -58.14 -0.39 -19.73
N SER A 17 -58.91 -1.37 -19.25
CA SER A 17 -60.36 -1.21 -19.13
C SER A 17 -60.58 -0.02 -18.21
N SER A 18 -60.88 1.13 -18.79
CA SER A 18 -61.22 2.34 -18.04
C SER A 18 -62.49 2.02 -17.25
N PRO A 19 -62.45 1.95 -15.90
CA PRO A 19 -63.68 1.85 -15.15
C PRO A 19 -64.41 3.16 -15.43
N ARG A 20 -65.59 3.09 -16.08
CA ARG A 20 -66.49 4.24 -16.13
C ARG A 20 -66.88 4.54 -14.70
N LEU A 21 -66.13 5.44 -14.06
CA LEU A 21 -66.44 5.91 -12.73
C LEU A 21 -67.75 6.72 -12.83
N PRO A 22 -68.68 6.54 -11.89
CA PRO A 22 -69.89 7.36 -11.82
C PRO A 22 -69.50 8.84 -11.69
N GLU A 23 -70.04 9.67 -12.57
CA GLU A 23 -69.77 11.12 -12.75
C GLU A 23 -70.03 11.98 -11.49
N ASP A 24 -70.53 11.39 -10.39
CA ASP A 24 -71.04 12.15 -9.22
C ASP A 24 -70.41 11.77 -7.88
N MET A 25 -69.18 11.23 -7.87
CA MET A 25 -68.45 10.97 -6.62
C MET A 25 -67.11 11.72 -6.54
N TYR A 26 -67.17 12.83 -5.80
CA TYR A 26 -66.11 13.58 -5.11
C TYR A 26 -65.40 14.74 -5.84
N PRO A 27 -65.86 15.99 -5.64
CA PRO A 27 -65.09 17.20 -5.98
C PRO A 27 -63.72 17.28 -5.27
N ALA A 28 -63.60 16.65 -4.09
CA ALA A 28 -62.38 16.62 -3.29
C ALA A 28 -61.31 15.61 -3.80
N SER A 29 -61.71 14.54 -4.48
CA SER A 29 -60.79 13.51 -4.99
C SER A 29 -60.11 13.95 -6.29
N GLY A 30 -60.82 14.70 -7.14
CA GLY A 30 -60.27 15.26 -8.39
C GLY A 30 -59.18 16.30 -8.15
N LEU A 31 -59.37 17.17 -7.15
CA LEU A 31 -58.35 18.15 -6.74
C LEU A 31 -57.12 17.47 -6.11
N ALA A 32 -57.32 16.46 -5.28
CA ALA A 32 -56.22 15.68 -4.70
C ALA A 32 -55.42 14.92 -5.77
N LEU A 33 -56.10 14.33 -6.77
CA LEU A 33 -55.47 13.67 -7.90
C LEU A 33 -54.68 14.64 -8.78
N ALA A 34 -55.25 15.81 -9.09
CA ALA A 34 -54.57 16.86 -9.85
C ALA A 34 -53.32 17.38 -9.13
N ALA A 35 -53.40 17.56 -7.81
CA ALA A 35 -52.25 17.95 -6.98
C ALA A 35 -51.16 16.88 -6.94
N ALA A 36 -51.54 15.60 -6.79
CA ALA A 36 -50.59 14.48 -6.82
C ALA A 36 -49.89 14.36 -8.18
N TYR A 37 -50.63 14.50 -9.28
CA TYR A 37 -50.05 14.48 -10.63
C TYR A 37 -49.08 15.66 -10.85
N HIS A 38 -49.44 16.85 -10.36
CA HIS A 38 -48.56 18.01 -10.43
C HIS A 38 -47.26 17.84 -9.61
N ASP A 39 -47.37 17.27 -8.40
CA ASP A 39 -46.21 16.94 -7.56
C ASP A 39 -45.28 15.94 -8.27
N ILE A 40 -45.84 14.84 -8.80
CA ILE A 40 -45.07 13.83 -9.54
C ILE A 40 -44.34 14.46 -10.73
N LYS A 41 -45.03 15.30 -11.50
CA LYS A 41 -44.43 15.99 -12.66
C LYS A 41 -43.26 16.90 -12.22
N THR A 42 -43.43 17.61 -11.11
CA THR A 42 -42.40 18.50 -10.56
C THR A 42 -41.18 17.72 -10.07
N ARG A 43 -41.40 16.62 -9.35
CA ARG A 43 -40.34 15.72 -8.88
C ARG A 43 -39.57 15.09 -10.04
N LEU A 44 -40.27 14.64 -11.08
CA LEU A 44 -39.65 14.08 -12.29
C LEU A 44 -38.72 15.09 -12.97
N ALA A 45 -39.18 16.33 -13.15
CA ALA A 45 -38.37 17.39 -13.72
C ALA A 45 -37.12 17.72 -12.87
N SER A 46 -37.19 17.59 -11.54
CA SER A 46 -36.00 17.75 -10.68
C SER A 46 -35.01 16.62 -10.88
N LEU A 47 -35.48 15.37 -10.90
CA LEU A 47 -34.65 14.20 -11.11
C LEU A 47 -33.94 14.23 -12.48
N GLU A 48 -34.61 14.68 -13.54
CA GLU A 48 -33.99 14.84 -14.86
C GLU A 48 -32.83 15.85 -14.86
N ARG A 49 -32.98 16.96 -14.14
CA ARG A 49 -31.91 17.96 -13.95
C ARG A 49 -30.76 17.39 -13.13
N GLU A 50 -31.04 16.70 -12.04
CA GLU A 50 -30.03 16.07 -11.18
C GLU A 50 -29.26 14.99 -11.93
N ASN A 51 -29.95 14.13 -12.68
CA ASN A 51 -29.34 13.08 -13.51
C ASN A 51 -28.41 13.70 -14.58
N SER A 52 -28.85 14.79 -15.22
CA SER A 52 -28.01 15.53 -16.16
C SER A 52 -26.76 16.14 -15.50
N SER A 53 -26.89 16.62 -14.26
CA SER A 53 -25.78 17.13 -13.46
C SER A 53 -24.78 16.01 -13.11
N ILE A 54 -25.29 14.86 -12.66
CA ILE A 54 -24.48 13.68 -12.35
C ILE A 54 -23.73 13.20 -13.59
N LYS A 55 -24.40 13.07 -14.75
CA LYS A 55 -23.75 12.71 -16.03
C LYS A 55 -22.63 13.66 -16.39
N ARG A 56 -22.82 14.97 -16.21
CA ARG A 56 -21.77 15.97 -16.46
C ARG A 56 -20.59 15.81 -15.49
N LYS A 57 -20.87 15.60 -14.20
CA LYS A 57 -19.83 15.35 -13.18
C LYS A 57 -19.06 14.08 -13.48
N LEU A 58 -19.73 13.00 -13.88
CA LEU A 58 -19.10 11.73 -14.23
C LEU A 58 -18.12 11.89 -15.38
N LYS A 59 -18.55 12.54 -16.48
CA LYS A 59 -17.65 12.87 -17.61
C LYS A 59 -16.44 13.70 -17.17
N HIS A 60 -16.64 14.65 -16.25
CA HIS A 60 -15.55 15.46 -15.71
C HIS A 60 -14.58 14.64 -14.86
N TYR A 61 -15.09 13.69 -14.08
CA TYR A 61 -14.26 12.77 -13.30
C TYR A 61 -13.50 11.78 -14.19
N GLU A 62 -14.09 11.27 -15.27
CA GLU A 62 -13.40 10.43 -16.26
C GLU A 62 -12.18 11.13 -16.86
N VAL A 63 -12.26 12.45 -17.09
CA VAL A 63 -11.12 13.24 -17.58
C VAL A 63 -10.06 13.46 -16.49
N LYS A 64 -10.50 13.72 -15.25
CA LYS A 64 -9.59 13.97 -14.12
C LYS A 64 -8.91 12.71 -13.59
N PHE A 65 -9.60 11.59 -13.68
CA PHE A 65 -9.19 10.29 -13.17
C PHE A 65 -9.59 9.24 -14.21
N PRO A 66 -8.82 9.12 -15.31
CA PRO A 66 -9.06 8.09 -16.30
C PRO A 66 -9.08 6.73 -15.59
N MET A 67 -10.23 6.05 -15.62
CA MET A 67 -10.34 4.72 -15.03
C MET A 67 -9.39 3.79 -15.75
N ILE A 68 -8.34 3.36 -15.05
CA ILE A 68 -7.58 2.16 -15.39
C ILE A 68 -8.50 0.96 -15.13
N SER A 69 -9.22 0.50 -16.17
CA SER A 69 -9.91 -0.79 -16.10
C SER A 69 -8.86 -1.89 -16.10
N GLU A 70 -8.39 -2.25 -14.91
CA GLU A 70 -7.37 -3.28 -14.68
C GLU A 70 -7.92 -4.71 -14.83
N PHE A 71 -9.21 -4.88 -15.09
CA PHE A 71 -9.78 -6.17 -15.47
C PHE A 71 -9.77 -6.35 -16.99
N GLY A 72 -8.61 -6.80 -17.47
CA GLY A 72 -8.48 -7.66 -18.65
C GLY A 72 -9.06 -7.16 -19.97
N GLU A 73 -8.44 -6.16 -20.59
CA GLU A 73 -8.33 -6.16 -22.06
C GLU A 73 -7.14 -5.35 -22.55
N GLU A 74 -6.44 -5.96 -23.48
CA GLU A 74 -5.22 -5.51 -24.14
C GLU A 74 -5.44 -4.15 -24.84
N ARG A 75 -4.50 -3.21 -24.62
CA ARG A 75 -4.22 -2.08 -25.51
C ARG A 75 -5.26 -0.96 -25.58
N ILE A 76 -5.42 -0.21 -24.49
CA ILE A 76 -5.61 1.24 -24.62
C ILE A 76 -4.41 1.91 -23.94
N LEU A 77 -3.50 2.42 -24.77
CA LEU A 77 -2.39 3.27 -24.37
C LEU A 77 -2.96 4.51 -23.67
N CYS A 78 -3.08 4.43 -22.35
CA CYS A 78 -3.38 5.56 -21.50
C CYS A 78 -2.18 6.52 -21.55
N CYS A 79 -2.22 7.52 -22.42
CA CYS A 79 -1.17 8.56 -22.51
C CYS A 79 -1.02 9.40 -21.22
N SER A 80 -1.89 9.26 -20.22
CA SER A 80 -1.73 9.89 -18.90
C SER A 80 -1.16 8.96 -17.83
N CYS A 81 -0.89 7.69 -18.15
CA CYS A 81 -0.39 6.70 -17.21
C CYS A 81 1.14 6.56 -17.23
N GLU A 82 1.83 7.25 -18.16
CA GLU A 82 3.30 7.30 -18.21
C GLU A 82 3.98 7.71 -16.89
N PRO A 83 3.46 8.65 -16.07
CA PRO A 83 4.06 8.99 -14.79
C PRO A 83 3.93 7.85 -13.76
N ILE A 84 2.75 7.23 -13.66
CA ILE A 84 2.43 6.21 -12.64
C ILE A 84 3.25 4.94 -12.85
N VAL A 85 3.42 4.51 -14.10
CA VAL A 85 4.21 3.30 -14.45
C VAL A 85 5.71 3.56 -14.24
N LYS A 86 6.21 4.77 -14.54
CA LYS A 86 7.60 5.17 -14.23
C LYS A 86 7.85 5.21 -12.74
N ASP A 87 6.94 5.79 -11.95
CA ASP A 87 7.07 5.87 -10.49
C ASP A 87 7.07 4.47 -9.85
N ALA A 88 6.23 3.55 -10.32
CA ALA A 88 6.24 2.16 -9.86
C ALA A 88 7.58 1.45 -10.16
N SER A 89 8.15 1.66 -11.35
CA SER A 89 9.46 1.11 -11.73
C SER A 89 10.61 1.69 -10.90
N VAL A 90 10.57 3.00 -10.62
CA VAL A 90 11.58 3.66 -9.79
C VAL A 90 11.51 3.14 -8.37
N ILE A 91 10.32 3.10 -7.76
CA ILE A 91 10.10 2.55 -6.42
C ILE A 91 10.58 1.11 -6.32
N GLN A 92 10.29 0.28 -7.33
CA GLN A 92 10.75 -1.10 -7.35
C GLN A 92 12.28 -1.18 -7.41
N SER A 93 12.93 -0.36 -8.25
CA SER A 93 14.38 -0.32 -8.35
C SER A 93 15.05 0.15 -7.04
N GLU A 94 14.50 1.18 -6.39
CA GLU A 94 14.98 1.68 -5.09
C GLU A 94 14.80 0.63 -3.99
N THR A 95 13.67 -0.08 -4.00
CA THR A 95 13.41 -1.17 -3.05
C THR A 95 14.44 -2.28 -3.20
N THR A 96 14.75 -2.70 -4.42
CA THR A 96 15.79 -3.72 -4.66
C THR A 96 17.18 -3.23 -4.26
N ASN A 97 17.52 -1.97 -4.53
CA ASN A 97 18.80 -1.37 -4.13
C ASN A 97 18.95 -1.32 -2.60
N LEU A 98 17.92 -0.86 -1.89
CA LEU A 98 17.92 -0.82 -0.44
C LEU A 98 18.03 -2.21 0.16
N GLN A 99 17.31 -3.20 -0.39
CA GLN A 99 17.41 -4.59 0.06
C GLN A 99 18.84 -5.13 -0.10
N GLN A 100 19.51 -4.84 -1.22
CA GLN A 100 20.91 -5.22 -1.43
C GLN A 100 21.84 -4.57 -0.40
N ARG A 101 21.66 -3.28 -0.10
CA ARG A 101 22.45 -2.58 0.92
C ARG A 101 22.22 -3.16 2.32
N ILE A 102 20.97 -3.45 2.68
CA ILE A 102 20.62 -4.10 3.95
C ILE A 102 21.32 -5.46 4.08
N ASN A 103 21.30 -6.26 3.02
CA ASN A 103 21.94 -7.58 3.03
C ASN A 103 23.46 -7.46 3.18
N SER A 104 24.10 -6.50 2.48
CA SER A 104 25.53 -6.23 2.60
C SER A 104 25.92 -5.82 4.02
N LEU A 105 25.21 -4.84 4.59
CA LEU A 105 25.46 -4.37 5.95
C LEU A 105 25.24 -5.46 6.99
N SER A 106 24.22 -6.30 6.81
CA SER A 106 23.95 -7.43 7.70
C SER A 106 25.09 -8.45 7.68
N GLN A 107 25.66 -8.72 6.50
CA GLN A 107 26.81 -9.61 6.37
C GLN A 107 28.08 -9.01 6.98
N GLU A 108 28.34 -7.72 6.78
CA GLU A 108 29.47 -7.02 7.40
C GLU A 108 29.37 -7.01 8.92
N LEU A 109 28.17 -6.74 9.46
CA LEU A 109 27.92 -6.77 10.89
C LEU A 109 28.20 -8.15 11.49
N GLN A 110 27.77 -9.22 10.82
CA GLN A 110 28.02 -10.59 11.28
C GLN A 110 29.52 -10.91 11.30
N LYS A 111 30.26 -10.56 10.23
CA LYS A 111 31.71 -10.72 10.18
C LYS A 111 32.42 -9.90 11.26
N SER A 112 31.92 -8.70 11.56
CA SER A 112 32.47 -7.86 12.63
C SER A 112 32.30 -8.51 14.00
N LYS A 113 31.13 -9.10 14.29
CA LYS A 113 30.89 -9.82 15.54
C LYS A 113 31.82 -11.02 15.72
N GLU A 114 32.01 -11.82 14.67
CA GLU A 114 32.95 -12.95 14.70
C GLU A 114 34.39 -12.50 14.93
N ARG A 115 34.77 -11.35 14.37
CA ARG A 115 36.08 -10.75 14.61
C ARG A 115 36.23 -10.25 16.06
N GLU A 116 35.19 -9.65 16.61
CA GLU A 116 35.15 -9.17 17.99
C GLU A 116 35.31 -10.33 18.97
N GLU A 117 34.57 -11.43 18.79
CA GLU A 117 34.71 -12.64 19.62
C GLU A 117 36.14 -13.21 19.59
N ARG A 118 36.77 -13.24 18.42
CA ARG A 118 38.19 -13.65 18.30
C ARG A 118 39.15 -12.69 19.02
N LEU A 119 38.85 -11.40 19.06
CA LEU A 119 39.68 -10.44 19.79
C LEU A 119 39.58 -10.67 21.30
N GLU A 120 38.40 -11.03 21.81
CA GLU A 120 38.22 -11.45 23.20
C GLU A 120 39.14 -12.63 23.56
N GLU A 121 39.23 -13.65 22.69
CA GLU A 121 40.12 -14.80 22.89
C GLU A 121 41.61 -14.38 22.92
N VAL A 122 42.01 -13.47 22.02
CA VAL A 122 43.38 -12.96 21.96
C VAL A 122 43.74 -12.15 23.21
N ILE A 123 42.81 -11.33 23.71
CA ILE A 123 43.00 -10.57 24.95
C ILE A 123 43.19 -11.52 26.12
N GLN A 124 42.34 -12.53 26.28
CA GLN A 124 42.48 -13.52 27.35
C GLN A 124 43.81 -14.29 27.28
N ALA A 125 44.24 -14.68 26.08
CA ALA A 125 45.53 -15.32 25.89
C ALA A 125 46.69 -14.40 26.31
N TYR A 126 46.61 -13.11 25.96
CA TYR A 126 47.60 -12.12 26.33
C TYR A 126 47.67 -11.91 27.86
N GLU A 127 46.52 -11.79 28.52
CA GLU A 127 46.43 -11.66 29.97
C GLU A 127 47.03 -12.88 30.69
N LYS A 128 46.73 -14.09 30.19
CA LYS A 128 47.30 -15.32 30.73
C LYS A 128 48.83 -15.34 30.62
N ILE A 129 49.38 -15.03 29.45
CA ILE A 129 50.83 -14.95 29.24
C ILE A 129 51.46 -13.91 30.16
N HIS A 130 50.81 -12.75 30.32
CA HIS A 130 51.29 -11.70 31.20
C HIS A 130 51.35 -12.15 32.67
N LEU A 131 50.33 -12.87 33.13
CA LEU A 131 50.30 -13.44 34.49
C LEU A 131 51.38 -14.51 34.69
N GLU A 132 51.52 -15.44 33.77
CA GLU A 132 52.54 -16.48 33.80
C GLU A 132 53.95 -15.87 33.81
N LYS A 133 54.20 -14.86 32.97
CA LYS A 133 55.46 -14.11 32.97
C LYS A 133 55.75 -13.46 34.31
N SER A 134 54.77 -12.83 34.94
CA SER A 134 54.93 -12.23 36.28
C SER A 134 55.26 -13.28 37.35
N ASN A 135 54.62 -14.45 37.28
CA ASN A 135 54.90 -15.54 38.21
C ASN A 135 56.32 -16.09 38.03
N VAL A 136 56.74 -16.34 36.79
CA VAL A 136 58.12 -16.79 36.48
C VAL A 136 59.15 -15.76 36.94
N GLN A 137 58.91 -14.47 36.71
CA GLN A 137 59.81 -13.41 37.18
C GLN A 137 59.94 -13.43 38.71
N ARG A 138 58.82 -13.54 39.42
CA ARG A 138 58.82 -13.59 40.89
C ARG A 138 59.58 -14.80 41.42
N ASP A 139 59.45 -15.96 40.79
CA ASP A 139 60.15 -17.17 41.20
C ASP A 139 61.64 -17.10 40.89
N LEU A 140 62.03 -16.48 39.77
CA LEU A 140 63.42 -16.16 39.46
C LEU A 140 64.02 -15.22 40.51
N ASP A 141 63.33 -14.14 40.87
CA ASP A 141 63.80 -13.18 41.87
C ASP A 141 64.01 -13.83 43.25
N LYS A 142 63.11 -14.74 43.66
CA LYS A 142 63.27 -15.52 44.90
C LYS A 142 64.50 -16.42 44.84
N MET A 143 64.70 -17.13 43.74
CA MET A 143 65.82 -18.05 43.57
C MET A 143 67.16 -17.30 43.65
N VAL A 144 67.27 -16.21 42.89
CA VAL A 144 68.43 -15.31 42.92
C VAL A 144 68.67 -14.75 44.33
N SER A 145 67.61 -14.34 45.03
CA SER A 145 67.74 -13.86 46.42
C SER A 145 68.23 -14.95 47.38
N VAL A 146 67.76 -16.19 47.24
CA VAL A 146 68.21 -17.34 48.05
C VAL A 146 69.68 -17.66 47.76
N ASP A 147 70.08 -17.68 46.50
CA ASP A 147 71.46 -17.98 46.10
C ASP A 147 72.42 -16.89 46.59
N ILE A 148 72.06 -15.61 46.46
CA ILE A 148 72.85 -14.50 47.01
C ILE A 148 73.00 -14.64 48.53
N LYS A 149 71.92 -14.95 49.25
CA LYS A 149 71.98 -15.15 50.71
C LYS A 149 72.92 -16.29 51.09
N ARG A 150 72.87 -17.43 50.39
CA ARG A 150 73.77 -18.56 50.65
C ARG A 150 75.24 -18.19 50.46
N LEU A 151 75.55 -17.45 49.39
CA LEU A 151 76.92 -17.01 49.08
C LEU A 151 77.47 -15.98 50.08
N THR A 152 76.62 -15.15 50.69
CA THR A 152 77.06 -14.17 51.69
C THR A 152 77.12 -14.72 53.12
N THR A 153 76.46 -15.85 53.39
CA THR A 153 76.50 -16.53 54.70
C THR A 153 77.53 -17.65 54.80
N SER A 154 78.17 -18.05 53.69
CA SER A 154 79.23 -19.07 53.65
C SER A 154 80.61 -18.45 53.65
#